data_AF-A0A919FIW5-F1
#
_entry.id   AF-A0A919FIW5-F1
#
_cell.length_a   1.000
_cell.length_b   1.000
_cell.length_c   1.000
_cell.angle_alpha   90.00
_cell.angle_beta   90.00
_cell.angle_gamma   90.00
#
_symmetry.space_group_name_H-M   'P 1'
#
loop_
_entity.id
_entity.type
_entity.pdbx_description
1 polymer ?
#
loop_
_entity_poly.entity_id
_entity_poly.type
_entity_poly.pdbx_seq_one_letter_code
_entity_poly.pdbx_strand_id
1 'polypeptide(L)'
;MNRQQLTDWLRDYLADLLDVTPEQVGTDIPLEYLGVDSATTLVLSADLSARTGRETRPGEILDHPTIERLAAHLSGSDEPAQVG
;
A
#
# COMPACT_ATOMS: atom_id res chain seq x y z
N MET A 1 -11.97 3.91 -2.14
CA MET A 1 -11.89 2.55 -1.55
C MET A 1 -11.85 2.67 -0.04
N ASN A 2 -12.39 1.69 0.69
CA ASN A 2 -12.27 1.63 2.15
C ASN A 2 -11.00 0.87 2.57
N ARG A 3 -10.54 1.02 3.83
CA ARG A 3 -9.33 0.37 4.37
C ARG A 3 -9.26 -1.13 4.06
N GLN A 4 -10.36 -1.84 4.24
CA GLN A 4 -10.41 -3.30 4.06
C GLN A 4 -10.23 -3.70 2.59
N GLN A 5 -10.82 -2.94 1.65
CA GLN A 5 -10.65 -3.17 0.21
C GLN A 5 -9.21 -2.84 -0.26
N LEU A 6 -8.59 -1.81 0.32
CA LEU A 6 -7.19 -1.48 0.06
C LEU A 6 -6.24 -2.56 0.58
N THR A 7 -6.51 -3.07 1.79
CA THR A 7 -5.72 -4.14 2.41
C THR A 7 -5.78 -5.41 1.57
N ASP A 8 -6.99 -5.84 1.17
CA ASP A 8 -7.20 -7.03 0.35
C ASP A 8 -6.51 -6.91 -1.00
N TRP A 9 -6.65 -5.75 -1.66
CA TRP A 9 -5.99 -5.50 -2.93
C TRP A 9 -4.45 -5.49 -2.84
N LEU A 10 -3.89 -4.80 -1.83
CA LEU A 10 -2.44 -4.81 -1.60
C LEU A 10 -1.92 -6.22 -1.33
N ARG A 11 -2.70 -7.02 -0.61
CA ARG A 11 -2.38 -8.41 -0.33
C ARG A 11 -2.35 -9.25 -1.59
N ASP A 12 -3.36 -9.10 -2.45
CA ASP A 12 -3.46 -9.78 -3.74
C ASP A 12 -2.31 -9.38 -4.68
N TYR A 13 -2.02 -8.08 -4.77
CA TYR A 13 -0.90 -7.54 -5.55
C TYR A 13 0.45 -8.14 -5.13
N LEU A 14 0.72 -8.21 -3.83
CA LEU A 14 1.96 -8.76 -3.31
C LEU A 14 2.00 -10.28 -3.40
N ALA A 15 0.85 -10.95 -3.28
CA ALA A 15 0.74 -12.39 -3.46
C ALA A 15 1.11 -12.81 -4.88
N ASP A 16 0.59 -12.08 -5.87
CA ASP A 16 0.94 -12.26 -7.29
C ASP A 16 2.43 -11.98 -7.54
N LEU A 17 2.97 -10.90 -6.97
CA LEU A 17 4.39 -10.55 -7.10
C LEU A 17 5.32 -11.62 -6.50
N LEU A 18 4.91 -12.22 -5.38
CA LEU A 18 5.70 -13.19 -4.63
C LEU A 18 5.46 -14.65 -5.06
N ASP A 19 4.51 -14.90 -5.98
CA ASP A 19 4.04 -16.24 -6.34
C ASP A 19 3.56 -17.05 -5.12
N VAL A 20 2.83 -16.39 -4.22
CA VAL A 20 2.26 -16.99 -3.00
C VAL A 20 0.76 -16.74 -2.90
N THR A 21 0.12 -17.35 -1.91
CA THR A 21 -1.28 -17.04 -1.61
C THR A 21 -1.39 -15.72 -0.83
N PRO A 22 -2.48 -14.94 -1.02
CA PRO A 22 -2.70 -13.72 -0.23
C PRO A 22 -2.66 -14.02 1.26
N GLU A 23 -3.15 -15.18 1.69
CA GLU A 23 -3.11 -15.64 3.09
C GLU A 23 -1.70 -15.68 3.71
N GLN A 24 -0.66 -15.87 2.89
CA GLN A 24 0.74 -15.88 3.32
C GLN A 24 1.37 -14.49 3.39
N VAL A 25 0.76 -13.49 2.75
CA VAL A 25 1.23 -12.10 2.81
C VAL A 25 0.77 -11.49 4.12
N GLY A 26 1.73 -11.18 4.99
CA GLY A 26 1.51 -10.52 6.27
C GLY A 26 1.29 -9.02 6.09
N THR A 27 0.20 -8.49 6.64
CA THR A 27 -0.17 -7.06 6.50
C THR A 27 0.64 -6.13 7.42
N ASP A 28 1.28 -6.69 8.44
CA ASP A 28 2.17 -6.01 9.38
C ASP A 28 3.65 -6.11 8.96
N ILE A 29 3.94 -6.82 7.88
CA ILE A 29 5.31 -6.99 7.37
C ILE A 29 5.67 -5.78 6.51
N PRO A 30 6.88 -5.23 6.64
CA PRO A 30 7.29 -4.13 5.79
C PRO A 30 7.45 -4.57 4.34
N LEU A 31 6.97 -3.76 3.41
CA LEU A 31 6.91 -4.02 1.96
C LEU A 31 8.29 -4.37 1.39
N GLU A 32 9.37 -3.76 1.90
CA GLU A 32 10.75 -4.10 1.51
C GLU A 32 11.10 -5.58 1.77
N TYR A 33 10.62 -6.17 2.87
CA TYR A 33 10.83 -7.58 3.20
C TYR A 33 9.96 -8.50 2.36
N LEU A 34 8.90 -7.96 1.76
CA LEU A 34 8.01 -8.64 0.82
C LEU A 34 8.49 -8.47 -0.65
N GLY A 35 9.69 -7.96 -0.89
CA GLY A 35 10.24 -7.80 -2.24
C GLY A 35 9.74 -6.56 -2.99
N VAL A 36 9.20 -5.57 -2.27
CA VAL A 36 8.84 -4.27 -2.87
C VAL A 36 10.07 -3.37 -2.93
N ASP A 37 10.64 -3.26 -4.13
CA ASP A 37 11.74 -2.33 -4.43
C ASP A 37 11.24 -0.95 -4.90
N SER A 38 12.16 0.01 -5.09
CA SER A 38 11.84 1.36 -5.58
C SER A 38 11.00 1.39 -6.87
N ALA A 39 11.23 0.47 -7.81
CA ALA A 39 10.45 0.40 -9.05
C ALA A 39 9.01 -0.03 -8.78
N THR A 40 8.83 -1.07 -7.96
CA THR A 40 7.53 -1.57 -7.53
C THR A 40 6.78 -0.51 -6.75
N THR A 41 7.45 0.22 -5.85
CA THR A 41 6.87 1.34 -5.10
C THR A 41 6.33 2.44 -6.02
N LEU A 42 7.06 2.78 -7.08
CA LEU A 42 6.61 3.79 -8.05
C LEU A 42 5.34 3.31 -8.79
N VAL A 43 5.35 2.07 -9.28
CA VAL A 43 4.18 1.47 -9.97
C VAL A 43 2.99 1.38 -9.02
N LEU A 44 3.21 0.89 -7.80
CA LEU A 44 2.20 0.76 -6.76
C LEU A 44 1.57 2.11 -6.42
N SER A 45 2.37 3.18 -6.33
CA SER A 45 1.89 4.53 -6.08
C SER A 45 0.98 5.06 -7.19
N ALA A 46 1.29 4.74 -8.46
CA ALA A 46 0.47 5.12 -9.59
C ALA A 46 -0.85 4.34 -9.62
N ASP A 47 -0.81 3.03 -9.37
CA ASP A 47 -2.01 2.17 -9.36
C ASP A 47 -2.95 2.57 -8.21
N LEU A 48 -2.39 2.81 -7.02
CA LEU A 48 -3.11 3.35 -5.88
C LEU A 48 -3.75 4.70 -6.19
N SER A 49 -3.03 5.59 -6.88
CA SER A 49 -3.59 6.89 -7.27
C SER A 49 -4.79 6.75 -8.19
N ALA A 50 -4.68 5.87 -9.19
CA ALA A 50 -5.77 5.60 -10.13
C ALA A 50 -6.99 4.97 -9.43
N ARG A 51 -6.78 4.06 -8.47
CA ARG A 51 -7.87 3.35 -7.76
C ARG A 51 -8.54 4.18 -6.67
N THR A 52 -7.74 4.93 -5.92
CA THR A 52 -8.24 5.76 -4.82
C THR A 52 -8.79 7.09 -5.31
N GLY A 53 -8.38 7.55 -6.50
CA GLY A 53 -8.67 8.87 -7.02
C GLY A 53 -7.91 10.00 -6.31
N ARG A 54 -6.93 9.67 -5.46
CA ARG A 54 -6.07 10.60 -4.72
C ARG A 54 -4.63 10.43 -5.19
N GLU A 55 -3.89 11.53 -5.35
CA GLU A 55 -2.45 11.45 -5.61
C GLU A 55 -1.73 10.74 -4.44
N THR A 56 -1.23 9.55 -4.71
CA THR A 56 -0.41 8.71 -3.82
C THR A 56 1.03 8.82 -4.31
N ARG A 57 1.93 9.27 -3.45
CA ARG A 57 3.35 9.41 -3.78
C ARG A 57 4.14 8.22 -3.23
N PRO A 58 5.24 7.82 -3.89
CA PRO A 58 6.11 6.77 -3.37
C PRO A 58 6.67 7.10 -1.99
N GLY A 59 6.85 8.38 -1.65
CA GLY A 59 7.23 8.80 -0.30
C GLY A 59 6.24 8.39 0.79
N GLU A 60 4.93 8.40 0.51
CA GLU A 60 3.90 7.96 1.46
C GLU A 60 3.98 6.45 1.70
N ILE A 61 4.34 5.68 0.68
CA ILE A 61 4.52 4.22 0.80
C ILE A 61 5.75 3.92 1.66
N LEU A 62 6.80 4.73 1.55
CA LEU A 62 7.99 4.60 2.38
C LEU A 62 7.73 5.05 3.84
N ASP A 63 6.87 6.05 4.07
CA ASP A 63 6.44 6.48 5.41
C ASP A 63 5.50 5.46 6.08
N HIS A 64 4.70 4.79 5.26
CA HIS A 64 3.78 3.72 5.66
C HIS A 64 4.21 2.38 5.04
N PRO A 65 5.34 1.79 5.46
CA PRO A 65 5.95 0.66 4.79
C PRO A 65 5.21 -0.65 5.00
N THR A 66 3.99 -0.66 5.56
CA THR A 66 3.19 -1.88 5.76
C THR A 66 1.82 -1.72 5.10
N ILE A 67 1.23 -2.84 4.68
CA ILE A 67 -0.11 -2.86 4.07
C ILE A 67 -1.13 -2.21 4.99
N GLU A 68 -1.08 -2.52 6.29
CA GLU A 68 -2.03 -1.99 7.26
C GLU A 68 -1.93 -0.46 7.40
N ARG A 69 -0.70 0.07 7.51
CA ARG A 69 -0.47 1.52 7.62
C ARG A 69 -0.86 2.24 6.34
N LEU A 70 -0.48 1.70 5.18
CA LEU A 70 -0.79 2.31 3.89
C LEU A 70 -2.31 2.33 3.63
N ALA A 71 -3.00 1.23 3.92
CA ALA A 71 -4.46 1.16 3.79
C ALA A 71 -5.16 2.10 4.77
N ALA A 72 -4.66 2.23 6.00
CA ALA A 72 -5.20 3.18 6.99
C ALA A 72 -5.04 4.64 6.50
N HIS A 73 -3.83 5.01 6.06
CA HIS A 73 -3.53 6.34 5.52
C HIS A 73 -4.40 6.69 4.30
N LEU A 74 -4.49 5.78 3.32
CA LEU A 74 -5.21 6.03 2.07
C LEU A 74 -6.74 5.99 2.22
N SER A 75 -7.24 5.29 3.23
CA SER A 75 -8.66 5.30 3.57
C SER A 75 -9.12 6.57 4.29
N GLY A 76 -8.21 7.48 4.65
CA GLY A 76 -8.54 8.69 5.41
C GLY A 76 -8.93 8.40 6.86
N SER A 77 -8.55 7.23 7.40
CA SER A 77 -8.67 6.95 8.84
C SER A 77 -7.54 7.63 9.65
N ASP A 78 -6.53 8.16 8.95
CA ASP A 78 -5.51 9.05 9.45
C ASP A 78 -5.97 10.48 9.14
N GLU A 79 -6.34 11.25 10.17
CA GLU A 79 -6.67 12.67 10.00
C GLU A 79 -5.51 13.39 9.29
N PRO A 80 -5.79 14.28 8.33
CA PRO A 80 -4.75 14.88 7.49
C PRO A 80 -3.88 15.81 8.34
N ALA A 81 -2.62 15.43 8.58
CA ALA A 81 -1.58 16.38 8.92
C ALA A 81 -1.24 17.21 7.68
N GLN A 82 -2.08 18.19 7.41
CA GLN A 82 -1.80 19.38 6.62
C GLN A 82 -0.40 19.93 6.91
N VAL A 83 0.43 20.09 5.88
CA VAL A 83 1.54 21.07 5.81
C VAL A 83 1.62 21.48 4.34
N GLY A 84 1.61 22.73 3.90
CA GLY A 84 1.61 24.06 4.49
C GLY A 84 1.93 25.00 3.32
#